data_AF-A0A971E3S1-F1
#
_entry.id   AF-A0A971E3S1-F1
#
_cell.length_a   1.000
_cell.length_b   1.000
_cell.length_c   1.000
_cell.angle_alpha   90.00
_cell.angle_beta   90.00
_cell.angle_gamma   90.00
#
_symmetry.space_group_name_H-M   'P 1'
#
loop_
_entity.id
_entity.type
_entity.pdbx_description
1 polymer ?
#
loop_
_entity_poly.entity_id
_entity_poly.type
_entity_poly.pdbx_seq_one_letter_code
_entity_poly.pdbx_strand_id
1 'polypeptide(L)'
;SKPREVTLFSANSMVDTIFAPLAGYALEKGSEVVRQLGNPVGVPCYKPYHSHNEDFLYDYVGMLGIPLEPGPRFPEGESMVFLTASAAADSQIVDKLKGHLARGNNAVITSGLVWALRDRGIDDLAQIRVTDRRVTVREFSSFGFGLSAQGVVRASDSIQIPVMEYATNDSWPLINGLGEDSNAPLLLQTEYGKGGLFVLAVPDDFGMLYRLPKEVLRSLRQIVTHGMKVSIDGESRIALFAYDNDTFVIESFLPYDTSVDVVVRQENASLVELNTERVLRGHSADTQTRVPVYLPAQTYRAFRVE
;
A
#
# COMPACT_ATOMS: atom_id res chain seq x y z
N SER A 1 2.72 -29.23 3.84
CA SER A 1 2.53 -27.90 4.46
C SER A 1 3.42 -26.90 3.76
N LYS A 2 2.97 -25.66 3.55
CA LYS A 2 3.80 -24.59 2.94
C LYS A 2 4.79 -23.95 3.94
N PRO A 3 4.43 -23.62 5.19
CA PRO A 3 5.42 -23.27 6.19
C PRO A 3 6.08 -24.56 6.69
N ARG A 4 7.41 -24.64 6.55
CA ARG A 4 8.21 -25.74 7.10
C ARG A 4 8.50 -25.55 8.59
N GLU A 5 8.50 -24.29 9.03
CA GLU A 5 8.84 -23.87 10.38
C GLU A 5 7.94 -22.69 10.77
N VAL A 6 7.68 -22.54 12.07
CA VAL A 6 7.03 -21.37 12.65
C VAL A 6 7.91 -20.86 13.79
N THR A 7 8.18 -19.56 13.81
CA THR A 7 8.90 -18.94 14.93
C THR A 7 7.88 -18.35 15.90
N LEU A 8 7.81 -18.92 17.10
CA LEU A 8 7.01 -18.39 18.20
C LEU A 8 7.95 -17.65 19.15
N PHE A 9 7.93 -16.32 19.09
CA PHE A 9 8.68 -15.50 20.05
C PHE A 9 8.21 -15.78 21.47
N SER A 10 9.16 -15.95 22.38
CA SER A 10 8.88 -16.29 23.78
C SER A 10 8.05 -17.58 23.97
N ALA A 11 8.15 -18.58 23.08
CA ALA A 11 7.42 -19.85 23.21
C ALA A 11 7.47 -20.47 24.62
N ASN A 12 8.61 -20.36 25.31
CA ASN A 12 8.79 -20.85 26.68
C ASN A 12 7.82 -20.20 27.69
N SER A 13 7.36 -18.97 27.46
CA SER A 13 6.38 -18.32 28.35
C SER A 13 4.96 -18.86 28.18
N MET A 14 4.71 -19.68 27.15
CA MET A 14 3.40 -20.31 26.93
C MET A 14 3.34 -21.75 27.47
N VAL A 15 4.49 -22.35 27.80
CA VAL A 15 4.57 -23.73 28.33
C VAL A 15 3.79 -23.83 29.64
N ASP A 16 3.02 -24.91 29.79
CA ASP A 16 2.14 -25.17 30.94
C ASP A 16 1.07 -24.10 31.21
N THR A 17 0.74 -23.28 30.19
CA THR A 17 -0.36 -22.30 30.25
C THR A 17 -1.48 -22.66 29.27
N ILE A 18 -2.64 -21.99 29.42
CA ILE A 18 -3.75 -22.10 28.47
C ILE A 18 -3.40 -21.58 27.06
N PHE A 19 -2.32 -20.81 26.90
CA PHE A 19 -1.95 -20.22 25.62
C PHE A 19 -1.37 -21.25 24.63
N ALA A 20 -0.74 -22.33 25.12
CA ALA A 20 -0.21 -23.38 24.24
C ALA A 20 -1.30 -24.07 23.39
N PRO A 21 -2.41 -24.59 23.96
CA PRO A 21 -3.48 -25.18 23.14
C PRO A 21 -4.21 -24.13 22.28
N LEU A 22 -4.35 -22.88 22.75
CA LEU A 22 -4.95 -21.80 21.95
C LEU A 22 -4.09 -21.47 20.71
N ALA A 23 -2.77 -21.39 20.86
CA ALA A 23 -1.85 -21.20 19.75
C ALA A 23 -1.91 -22.40 18.78
N GLY A 24 -1.96 -23.62 19.30
CA GLY A 24 -2.14 -24.84 18.48
C GLY A 24 -3.41 -24.78 17.63
N TYR A 25 -4.55 -24.44 18.26
CA TYR A 25 -5.83 -24.27 17.55
C TYR A 25 -5.77 -23.19 16.47
N ALA A 26 -5.17 -22.03 16.76
CA ALA A 26 -5.01 -20.95 15.78
C ALA A 26 -4.15 -21.38 14.59
N LEU A 27 -3.05 -22.10 14.83
CA LEU A 27 -2.18 -22.64 13.79
C LEU A 27 -2.87 -23.71 12.94
N GLU A 28 -3.68 -24.58 13.55
CA GLU A 28 -4.49 -25.57 12.82
C GLU A 28 -5.47 -24.90 11.87
N LYS A 29 -6.20 -23.89 12.36
CA LYS A 29 -7.12 -23.09 11.54
C LYS A 29 -6.41 -22.36 10.40
N GLY A 30 -5.27 -21.75 10.68
CA GLY A 30 -4.44 -21.13 9.63
C GLY A 30 -3.92 -22.14 8.61
N SER A 31 -3.58 -23.37 9.04
CA SER A 31 -3.05 -24.43 8.16
C SER A 31 -4.05 -24.89 7.11
N GLU A 32 -5.35 -24.92 7.43
CA GLU A 32 -6.43 -25.23 6.47
C GLU A 32 -6.42 -24.24 5.30
N VAL A 33 -6.26 -22.96 5.60
CA VAL A 33 -6.21 -21.88 4.59
C VAL A 33 -4.90 -21.92 3.81
N VAL A 34 -3.76 -21.94 4.52
CA VAL A 34 -2.42 -21.82 3.93
C VAL A 34 -2.11 -22.92 2.91
N ARG A 35 -2.72 -24.11 3.04
CA ARG A 35 -2.58 -25.20 2.06
C ARG A 35 -3.19 -24.86 0.70
N GLN A 36 -4.16 -23.95 0.65
CA GLN A 36 -4.87 -23.53 -0.56
C GLN A 36 -4.26 -22.28 -1.22
N LEU A 37 -3.44 -21.53 -0.49
CA LEU A 37 -2.81 -20.30 -0.97
C LEU A 37 -1.67 -20.60 -1.96
N GLY A 38 -1.31 -19.63 -2.80
CA GLY A 38 -0.23 -19.68 -3.80
C GLY A 38 1.13 -19.26 -3.23
N ASN A 39 2.01 -18.71 -4.07
CA ASN A 39 3.17 -17.94 -3.62
C ASN A 39 2.73 -16.48 -3.39
N PRO A 40 3.21 -15.80 -2.33
CA PRO A 40 2.90 -14.40 -2.10
C PRO A 40 3.25 -13.54 -3.31
N VAL A 41 2.36 -12.65 -3.68
CA VAL A 41 2.60 -11.61 -4.68
C VAL A 41 2.11 -10.28 -4.14
N GLY A 42 2.83 -9.23 -4.49
CA GLY A 42 2.54 -7.88 -4.05
C GLY A 42 3.21 -6.86 -4.97
N VAL A 43 3.02 -5.60 -4.64
CA VAL A 43 3.75 -4.49 -5.27
C VAL A 43 5.22 -4.61 -4.85
N PRO A 44 6.15 -4.79 -5.79
CA PRO A 44 7.56 -4.90 -5.48
C PRO A 44 8.06 -3.68 -4.69
N CYS A 45 8.67 -3.93 -3.53
CA CYS A 45 9.28 -2.89 -2.70
C CYS A 45 10.79 -3.11 -2.61
N TYR A 46 11.57 -2.29 -3.30
CA TYR A 46 13.02 -2.52 -3.38
C TYR A 46 13.71 -2.11 -2.07
N LYS A 47 14.34 -3.08 -1.38
CA LYS A 47 15.12 -2.88 -0.16
C LYS A 47 16.53 -3.46 -0.35
N PRO A 48 17.52 -2.67 -0.81
CA PRO A 48 18.89 -3.14 -1.01
C PRO A 48 19.49 -3.81 0.24
N TYR A 49 20.46 -4.71 0.06
CA TYR A 49 21.20 -5.28 1.20
C TYR A 49 21.83 -4.18 2.06
N HIS A 50 21.75 -4.32 3.38
CA HIS A 50 22.28 -3.35 4.36
C HIS A 50 21.74 -1.92 4.19
N SER A 51 20.56 -1.76 3.57
CA SER A 51 19.85 -0.49 3.52
C SER A 51 19.15 -0.18 4.84
N HIS A 52 18.92 1.11 5.09
CA HIS A 52 18.29 1.66 6.29
C HIS A 52 17.48 2.91 5.92
N ASN A 53 16.76 3.48 6.88
CA ASN A 53 15.80 4.59 6.74
C ASN A 53 14.44 4.12 6.22
N GLU A 54 13.38 4.61 6.88
CA GLU A 54 11.99 4.15 6.68
C GLU A 54 11.84 2.63 6.89
N ASP A 55 12.62 2.08 7.84
CA ASP A 55 12.76 0.64 8.06
C ASP A 55 11.49 -0.06 8.51
N PHE A 56 10.48 0.65 9.00
CA PHE A 56 9.19 0.04 9.36
C PHE A 56 8.05 0.48 8.45
N LEU A 57 8.29 1.39 7.50
CA LEU A 57 7.23 1.99 6.70
C LEU A 57 6.41 0.95 5.93
N TYR A 58 7.04 -0.13 5.49
CA TYR A 58 6.33 -1.22 4.79
C TYR A 58 5.28 -1.90 5.66
N ASP A 59 5.50 -2.03 6.98
CA ASP A 59 4.50 -2.58 7.90
C ASP A 59 3.30 -1.63 8.00
N TYR A 60 3.56 -0.32 8.07
CA TYR A 60 2.50 0.69 8.09
C TYR A 60 1.72 0.74 6.79
N VAL A 61 2.40 0.66 5.64
CA VAL A 61 1.75 0.61 4.33
C VAL A 61 0.94 -0.68 4.15
N GLY A 62 1.43 -1.81 4.67
CA GLY A 62 0.69 -3.09 4.70
C GLY A 62 -0.64 -2.97 5.43
N MET A 63 -0.67 -2.25 6.55
CA MET A 63 -1.89 -1.93 7.30
C MET A 63 -2.83 -0.96 6.57
N LEU A 64 -2.37 -0.30 5.51
CA LEU A 64 -3.25 0.42 4.58
C LEU A 64 -3.88 -0.52 3.56
N GLY A 65 -3.66 -1.83 3.59
CA GLY A 65 -4.20 -2.76 2.59
C GLY A 65 -3.47 -2.71 1.26
N ILE A 66 -2.21 -2.28 1.28
CA ILE A 66 -1.31 -2.28 0.13
C ILE A 66 -0.32 -3.43 0.35
N PRO A 67 -0.45 -4.55 -0.38
CA PRO A 67 0.45 -5.69 -0.26
C PRO A 67 1.80 -5.34 -0.88
N LEU A 68 2.75 -4.82 -0.09
CA LEU A 68 4.13 -4.67 -0.53
C LEU A 68 4.86 -6.00 -0.42
N GLU A 69 5.74 -6.28 -1.38
CA GLU A 69 6.65 -7.43 -1.36
C GLU A 69 8.11 -6.93 -1.32
N PRO A 70 8.70 -6.75 -0.12
CA PRO A 70 10.07 -6.27 0.01
C PRO A 70 11.09 -7.26 -0.57
N GLY A 71 11.96 -6.79 -1.45
CA GLY A 71 12.97 -7.62 -2.12
C GLY A 71 14.33 -6.92 -2.28
N PRO A 72 15.46 -7.67 -2.20
CA PRO A 72 16.81 -7.10 -2.30
C PRO A 72 17.29 -6.89 -3.72
N ARG A 73 16.49 -7.27 -4.72
CA ARG A 73 16.80 -7.09 -6.15
C ARG A 73 15.81 -6.09 -6.73
N PHE A 74 16.32 -5.20 -7.58
CA PHE A 74 15.45 -4.25 -8.27
C PHE A 74 14.52 -5.03 -9.20
N PRO A 75 13.21 -4.77 -9.17
CA PRO A 75 12.20 -5.58 -9.87
C PRO A 75 12.12 -5.20 -11.36
N GLU A 76 13.07 -5.69 -12.15
CA GLU A 76 13.06 -5.47 -13.60
C GLU A 76 11.84 -6.12 -14.26
N GLY A 77 11.13 -5.36 -15.10
CA GLY A 77 9.97 -5.85 -15.85
C GLY A 77 8.62 -5.67 -15.15
N GLU A 78 8.61 -5.29 -13.88
CA GLU A 78 7.37 -5.02 -13.14
C GLU A 78 6.74 -3.69 -13.56
N SER A 79 5.41 -3.64 -13.65
CA SER A 79 4.68 -2.43 -14.09
C SER A 79 4.65 -1.33 -13.02
N MET A 80 4.90 -1.70 -11.76
CA MET A 80 4.93 -0.82 -10.60
C MET A 80 6.09 -1.18 -9.68
N VAL A 81 6.72 -0.18 -9.07
CA VAL A 81 7.67 -0.37 -7.96
C VAL A 81 7.41 0.66 -6.87
N PHE A 82 7.50 0.24 -5.60
CA PHE A 82 7.47 1.13 -4.44
C PHE A 82 8.89 1.29 -3.88
N LEU A 83 9.38 2.51 -3.76
CA LEU A 83 10.74 2.80 -3.28
C LEU A 83 10.70 3.71 -2.05
N THR A 84 11.22 3.21 -0.94
CA THR A 84 11.41 3.98 0.30
C THR A 84 12.79 4.63 0.32
N ALA A 85 13.07 5.46 1.33
CA ALA A 85 14.37 6.06 1.59
C ALA A 85 15.52 5.02 1.59
N SER A 86 15.23 3.78 1.98
CA SER A 86 16.20 2.68 1.96
C SER A 86 16.78 2.37 0.58
N ALA A 87 16.04 2.65 -0.50
CA ALA A 87 16.52 2.45 -1.86
C ALA A 87 17.74 3.35 -2.20
N ALA A 88 17.94 4.45 -1.46
CA ALA A 88 19.12 5.31 -1.62
C ALA A 88 20.45 4.59 -1.30
N ALA A 89 20.43 3.46 -0.59
CA ALA A 89 21.64 2.66 -0.37
C ALA A 89 22.24 2.13 -1.69
N ASP A 90 21.43 2.01 -2.75
CA ASP A 90 21.92 1.68 -4.08
C ASP A 90 22.43 2.95 -4.80
N SER A 91 23.73 2.97 -5.12
CA SER A 91 24.36 4.07 -5.85
C SER A 91 23.73 4.33 -7.22
N GLN A 92 23.17 3.29 -7.85
CA GLN A 92 22.59 3.33 -9.21
C GLN A 92 21.07 3.48 -9.22
N ILE A 93 20.44 3.76 -8.07
CA ILE A 93 18.97 3.78 -7.96
C ILE A 93 18.31 4.79 -8.91
N VAL A 94 18.92 5.96 -9.11
CA VAL A 94 18.39 7.00 -10.01
C VAL A 94 18.37 6.50 -11.46
N ASP A 95 19.45 5.85 -11.92
CA ASP A 95 19.51 5.29 -13.28
C ASP A 95 18.53 4.14 -13.47
N LYS A 96 18.39 3.27 -12.45
CA LYS A 96 17.39 2.19 -12.47
C LYS A 96 15.96 2.74 -12.55
N LEU A 97 15.66 3.77 -11.78
CA LEU A 97 14.37 4.45 -11.79
C LEU A 97 14.09 5.14 -13.14
N LYS A 98 15.07 5.88 -13.69
CA LYS A 98 14.98 6.46 -15.05
C LYS A 98 14.68 5.40 -16.10
N GLY A 99 15.44 4.30 -16.08
CA GLY A 99 15.24 3.19 -17.02
C GLY A 99 13.88 2.51 -16.87
N HIS A 100 13.38 2.37 -15.64
CA HIS A 100 12.06 1.82 -15.35
C HIS A 100 10.93 2.69 -15.91
N LEU A 101 10.97 3.99 -15.63
CA LEU A 101 9.98 4.96 -16.10
C LEU A 101 10.03 5.13 -17.63
N ALA A 102 11.22 5.16 -18.23
CA ALA A 102 11.38 5.26 -19.69
C ALA A 102 10.77 4.07 -20.46
N ARG A 103 10.69 2.89 -19.83
CA ARG A 103 10.01 1.71 -20.40
C ARG A 103 8.49 1.77 -20.32
N GLY A 104 7.92 2.78 -19.66
CA GLY A 104 6.47 2.94 -19.48
C GLY A 104 5.93 2.33 -18.19
N ASN A 105 6.81 1.90 -17.29
CA ASN A 105 6.41 1.41 -15.98
C ASN A 105 6.26 2.57 -15.00
N ASN A 106 5.52 2.36 -13.92
CA ASN A 106 5.27 3.35 -12.89
C ASN A 106 6.13 3.12 -11.65
N ALA A 107 6.36 4.18 -10.88
CA ALA A 107 7.05 4.10 -9.60
C ALA A 107 6.40 5.01 -8.56
N VAL A 108 6.23 4.53 -7.34
CA VAL A 108 5.88 5.35 -6.18
C VAL A 108 7.13 5.46 -5.31
N ILE A 109 7.55 6.70 -5.05
CA ILE A 109 8.68 6.99 -4.17
C ILE A 109 8.23 7.79 -2.95
N THR A 110 8.91 7.62 -1.82
CA THR A 110 8.62 8.40 -0.62
C THR A 110 9.31 9.76 -0.65
N SER A 111 8.75 10.74 0.06
CA SER A 111 9.44 12.00 0.35
C SER A 111 10.79 11.76 1.04
N GLY A 112 10.93 10.71 1.85
CA GLY A 112 12.22 10.31 2.43
C GLY A 112 13.26 9.94 1.37
N LEU A 113 12.86 9.23 0.30
CA LEU A 113 13.77 8.92 -0.81
C LEU A 113 14.18 10.17 -1.59
N VAL A 114 13.22 11.07 -1.88
CA VAL A 114 13.54 12.35 -2.54
C VAL A 114 14.56 13.14 -1.72
N TRP A 115 14.35 13.23 -0.41
CA TRP A 115 15.30 13.88 0.50
C TRP A 115 16.69 13.23 0.49
N ALA A 116 16.76 11.91 0.49
CA ALA A 116 18.02 11.15 0.48
C ALA A 116 18.79 11.25 -0.85
N LEU A 117 18.10 11.58 -1.94
CA LEU A 117 18.68 11.67 -3.29
C LEU A 117 18.84 13.12 -3.80
N ARG A 118 18.54 14.14 -2.99
CA ARG A 118 18.56 15.57 -3.38
C ARG A 118 19.86 16.04 -4.06
N ASP A 119 21.01 15.46 -3.67
CA ASP A 119 22.33 15.81 -4.20
C ASP A 119 22.85 14.74 -5.20
N ARG A 120 21.95 13.88 -5.69
CA ARG A 120 22.27 12.67 -6.49
C ARG A 120 21.50 12.59 -7.80
N GLY A 121 20.97 13.71 -8.30
CA GLY A 121 20.33 13.79 -9.62
C GLY A 121 18.87 13.33 -9.64
N ILE A 122 18.16 13.32 -8.50
CA ILE A 122 16.71 13.09 -8.48
C ILE A 122 15.94 14.19 -9.20
N ASP A 123 16.49 15.42 -9.25
CA ASP A 123 15.90 16.56 -9.95
C ASP A 123 15.78 16.33 -11.47
N ASP A 124 16.58 15.42 -12.05
CA ASP A 124 16.44 15.03 -13.45
C ASP A 124 15.13 14.25 -13.72
N LEU A 125 14.52 13.67 -12.68
CA LEU A 125 13.31 12.87 -12.76
C LEU A 125 12.06 13.69 -12.43
N ALA A 126 12.14 14.54 -11.40
CA ALA A 126 11.06 15.44 -11.01
C ALA A 126 11.64 16.66 -10.26
N GLN A 127 11.15 17.85 -10.60
CA GLN A 127 11.52 19.10 -9.95
C GLN A 127 10.81 19.26 -8.61
N ILE A 128 11.10 18.34 -7.67
CA ILE A 128 10.49 18.24 -6.35
C ILE A 128 11.57 18.28 -5.28
N ARG A 129 11.46 19.24 -4.35
CA ARG A 129 12.33 19.37 -3.19
C ARG A 129 11.56 19.18 -1.89
N VAL A 130 12.03 18.27 -1.06
CA VAL A 130 11.49 18.09 0.30
C VAL A 130 12.18 19.09 1.23
N THR A 131 11.41 19.74 2.10
CA THR A 131 11.94 20.71 3.08
C THR A 131 11.87 20.15 4.51
N ASP A 132 12.54 20.82 5.45
CA ASP A 132 12.45 20.51 6.88
C ASP A 132 11.11 20.96 7.51
N ARG A 133 10.26 21.64 6.74
CA ARG A 133 8.97 22.14 7.24
C ARG A 133 7.94 21.01 7.28
N ARG A 134 6.99 21.16 8.22
CA ARG A 134 5.81 20.31 8.34
C ARG A 134 4.58 21.18 8.27
N VAL A 135 3.52 20.64 7.69
CA VAL A 135 2.18 21.24 7.77
C VAL A 135 1.23 20.24 8.40
N THR A 136 0.35 20.76 9.25
CA THR A 136 -0.73 19.99 9.86
C THR A 136 -1.94 20.08 8.94
N VAL A 137 -2.43 18.94 8.49
CA VAL A 137 -3.61 18.81 7.64
C VAL A 137 -4.62 17.88 8.28
N ARG A 138 -5.90 18.13 8.04
CA ARG A 138 -6.99 17.22 8.45
C ARG A 138 -8.02 17.00 7.35
N GLU A 139 -8.03 17.86 6.35
CA GLU A 139 -8.90 17.77 5.20
C GLU A 139 -8.06 17.47 3.96
N PHE A 140 -8.65 16.71 3.04
CA PHE A 140 -7.99 16.27 1.83
C PHE A 140 -8.93 16.45 0.65
N SER A 141 -8.36 16.84 -0.48
CA SER A 141 -9.04 16.81 -1.77
C SER A 141 -8.26 15.93 -2.73
N SER A 142 -8.99 15.13 -3.51
CA SER A 142 -8.41 14.37 -4.62
C SER A 142 -8.70 15.10 -5.93
N PHE A 143 -7.75 15.08 -6.86
CA PHE A 143 -7.91 15.68 -8.17
C PHE A 143 -8.08 14.59 -9.21
N GLY A 144 -9.12 14.69 -10.04
CA GLY A 144 -9.28 13.84 -11.22
C GLY A 144 -8.42 14.33 -12.38
N PHE A 145 -8.53 13.68 -13.55
CA PHE A 145 -7.86 14.03 -14.81
C PHE A 145 -8.26 15.41 -15.42
N GLY A 146 -8.73 16.38 -14.61
CA GLY A 146 -9.24 17.67 -15.07
C GLY A 146 -8.96 18.85 -14.15
N LEU A 147 -7.95 18.76 -13.26
CA LEU A 147 -7.55 19.83 -12.32
C LEU A 147 -8.66 20.36 -11.39
N SER A 148 -9.82 19.70 -11.35
CA SER A 148 -10.92 20.02 -10.45
C SER A 148 -10.88 19.11 -9.21
N ALA A 149 -10.96 19.74 -8.04
CA ALA A 149 -11.03 19.03 -6.76
C ALA A 149 -12.35 18.25 -6.67
N GLN A 150 -12.26 16.94 -6.43
CA GLN A 150 -13.40 16.08 -6.19
C GLN A 150 -13.79 16.12 -4.71
N GLY A 151 -14.38 17.23 -4.30
CA GLY A 151 -14.84 17.45 -2.94
C GLY A 151 -13.72 17.50 -1.90
N VAL A 152 -14.12 17.56 -0.63
CA VAL A 152 -13.24 17.57 0.54
C VAL A 152 -13.66 16.44 1.47
N VAL A 153 -12.70 15.61 1.86
CA VAL A 153 -12.87 14.51 2.82
C VAL A 153 -12.01 14.77 4.05
N ARG A 154 -12.44 14.31 5.22
CA ARG A 154 -11.81 14.64 6.50
C ARG A 154 -11.20 13.40 7.15
N ALA A 155 -9.96 13.50 7.57
CA ALA A 155 -9.28 12.51 8.39
C ALA A 155 -9.89 12.43 9.80
N SER A 156 -9.72 11.27 10.45
CA SER A 156 -10.19 11.04 11.81
C SER A 156 -9.52 11.99 12.82
N ASP A 157 -8.26 12.31 12.60
CA ASP A 157 -7.48 13.29 13.35
C ASP A 157 -6.45 13.97 12.42
N SER A 158 -5.80 15.03 12.92
CA SER A 158 -4.79 15.78 12.18
C SER A 158 -3.57 14.90 11.84
N ILE A 159 -2.94 15.18 10.71
CA ILE A 159 -1.75 14.51 10.19
C ILE A 159 -0.70 15.58 9.92
N GLN A 160 0.54 15.35 10.34
CA GLN A 160 1.67 16.19 9.96
C GLN A 160 2.39 15.58 8.76
N ILE A 161 2.45 16.31 7.65
CA ILE A 161 3.15 15.88 6.44
C ILE A 161 4.33 16.80 6.11
N PRO A 162 5.40 16.28 5.49
CA PRO A 162 6.49 17.10 4.98
C PRO A 162 6.01 18.06 3.89
N VAL A 163 6.55 19.28 3.90
CA VAL A 163 6.30 20.24 2.82
C VAL A 163 7.24 19.93 1.66
N MET A 164 6.63 19.60 0.52
CA MET A 164 7.31 19.41 -0.77
C MET A 164 7.11 20.65 -1.64
N GLU A 165 8.21 21.29 -2.02
CA GLU A 165 8.24 22.33 -3.03
C GLU A 165 8.35 21.67 -4.40
N TYR A 166 7.51 22.08 -5.36
CA TYR A 166 7.49 21.47 -6.68
C TYR A 166 7.15 22.50 -7.76
N ALA A 167 7.63 22.25 -8.98
CA ALA A 167 7.29 23.05 -10.14
C ALA A 167 5.92 22.63 -10.68
N THR A 168 4.91 23.51 -10.64
CA THR A 168 3.52 23.20 -11.04
C THR A 168 3.34 22.96 -12.54
N ASN A 169 4.36 23.30 -13.34
CA ASN A 169 4.44 22.99 -14.77
C ASN A 169 5.09 21.61 -15.06
N ASP A 170 5.58 20.92 -14.02
CA ASP A 170 6.24 19.60 -14.11
C ASP A 170 5.43 18.55 -13.34
N SER A 171 5.01 18.87 -12.11
CA SER A 171 4.31 17.95 -11.21
C SER A 171 2.93 18.45 -10.80
N TRP A 172 2.00 17.52 -10.56
CA TRP A 172 0.61 17.82 -10.19
C TRP A 172 0.19 17.07 -8.92
N PRO A 173 -0.55 17.71 -8.00
CA PRO A 173 -1.12 17.03 -6.84
C PRO A 173 -2.30 16.15 -7.26
N LEU A 174 -2.21 14.84 -6.99
CA LEU A 174 -3.34 13.93 -7.08
C LEU A 174 -4.16 13.91 -5.80
N ILE A 175 -3.48 14.04 -4.67
CA ILE A 175 -4.10 14.13 -3.35
C ILE A 175 -3.43 15.30 -2.63
N ASN A 176 -4.23 16.27 -2.19
CA ASN A 176 -3.76 17.48 -1.54
C ASN A 176 -4.31 17.53 -0.13
N GLY A 177 -3.43 17.74 0.85
CA GLY A 177 -3.80 18.07 2.21
C GLY A 177 -4.10 19.56 2.31
N LEU A 178 -5.24 19.88 2.88
CA LEU A 178 -5.72 21.25 3.10
C LEU A 178 -5.40 21.62 4.55
N GLY A 179 -4.48 22.56 4.72
CA GLY A 179 -4.23 23.27 5.97
C GLY A 179 -5.19 24.46 6.11
N GLU A 180 -5.01 25.25 7.17
CA GLU A 180 -5.88 26.41 7.45
C GLU A 180 -5.83 27.47 6.34
N ASP A 181 -4.62 27.88 5.96
CA ASP A 181 -4.37 28.87 4.89
C ASP A 181 -3.33 28.37 3.86
N SER A 182 -3.07 27.06 3.82
CA SER A 182 -2.05 26.47 2.97
C SER A 182 -2.48 25.10 2.46
N ASN A 183 -1.91 24.67 1.34
CA ASN A 183 -2.09 23.32 0.81
C ASN A 183 -0.74 22.64 0.70
N ALA A 184 -0.68 21.35 1.00
CA ALA A 184 0.50 20.54 0.75
C ALA A 184 0.12 19.19 0.15
N PRO A 185 0.78 18.77 -0.93
CA PRO A 185 0.45 17.52 -1.59
C PRO A 185 0.78 16.33 -0.67
N LEU A 186 -0.20 15.44 -0.49
CA LEU A 186 0.06 14.10 0.05
C LEU A 186 0.65 13.20 -1.04
N LEU A 187 0.17 13.34 -2.28
CA LEU A 187 0.63 12.56 -3.42
C LEU A 187 0.79 13.47 -4.64
N LEU A 188 2.02 13.60 -5.11
CA LEU A 188 2.36 14.23 -6.39
C LEU A 188 2.48 13.18 -7.49
N GLN A 189 2.22 13.58 -8.72
CA GLN A 189 2.55 12.83 -9.92
C GLN A 189 3.43 13.69 -10.84
N THR A 190 4.37 13.06 -11.51
CA THR A 190 5.21 13.62 -12.59
C THR A 190 5.30 12.56 -13.69
N GLU A 191 5.22 12.98 -14.94
CA GLU A 191 5.46 12.09 -16.07
C GLU A 191 6.95 12.07 -16.42
N TYR A 192 7.50 10.88 -16.64
CA TYR A 192 8.87 10.71 -17.10
C TYR A 192 8.94 9.65 -18.20
N GLY A 193 9.28 10.07 -19.42
CA GLY A 193 9.25 9.20 -20.59
C GLY A 193 7.83 8.73 -20.88
N LYS A 194 7.55 7.44 -20.66
CA LYS A 194 6.21 6.84 -20.84
C LYS A 194 5.56 6.44 -19.51
N GLY A 195 6.27 6.60 -18.40
CA GLY A 195 5.86 6.15 -17.07
C GLY A 195 5.47 7.31 -16.16
N GLY A 196 4.70 7.01 -15.13
CA GLY A 196 4.36 7.93 -14.05
C GLY A 196 5.25 7.73 -12.83
N LEU A 197 5.86 8.81 -12.36
CA LEU A 197 6.51 8.89 -11.06
C LEU A 197 5.54 9.53 -10.06
N PHE A 198 5.30 8.86 -8.95
CA PHE A 198 4.45 9.36 -7.87
C PHE A 198 5.29 9.60 -6.62
N VAL A 199 5.14 10.76 -5.98
CA VAL A 199 5.85 11.08 -4.73
C VAL A 199 4.85 11.16 -3.58
N LEU A 200 4.95 10.21 -2.66
CA LEU A 200 4.12 10.13 -1.44
C LEU A 200 4.81 10.90 -0.31
N ALA A 201 4.13 11.91 0.23
CA ALA A 201 4.53 12.58 1.46
C ALA A 201 4.33 11.63 2.65
N VAL A 202 5.42 11.11 3.19
CA VAL A 202 5.40 10.21 4.35
C VAL A 202 5.55 11.05 5.62
N PRO A 203 4.60 10.99 6.57
CA PRO A 203 4.73 11.62 7.88
C PRO A 203 5.96 11.11 8.65
N ASP A 204 6.53 11.92 9.54
CA ASP A 204 7.61 11.47 10.42
C ASP A 204 7.13 10.36 11.39
N ASP A 205 5.86 10.42 11.81
CA ASP A 205 5.15 9.32 12.48
C ASP A 205 4.30 8.56 11.47
N PHE A 206 4.80 7.42 10.99
CA PHE A 206 4.10 6.56 10.02
C PHE A 206 2.70 6.14 10.47
N GLY A 207 2.44 6.09 11.79
CA GLY A 207 1.13 5.77 12.34
C GLY A 207 0.04 6.78 11.97
N MET A 208 0.43 8.01 11.61
CA MET A 208 -0.51 9.01 11.13
C MET A 208 -1.14 8.63 9.78
N LEU A 209 -0.51 7.75 8.99
CA LEU A 209 -1.12 7.22 7.75
C LEU A 209 -2.44 6.49 8.02
N TYR A 210 -2.64 5.94 9.22
CA TYR A 210 -3.90 5.29 9.59
C TYR A 210 -5.05 6.26 9.79
N ARG A 211 -4.79 7.56 9.87
CA ARG A 211 -5.82 8.60 10.00
C ARG A 211 -6.41 9.01 8.66
N LEU A 212 -5.79 8.59 7.54
CA LEU A 212 -6.24 8.92 6.20
C LEU A 212 -7.68 8.40 5.97
N PRO A 213 -8.57 9.22 5.40
CA PRO A 213 -9.95 8.81 5.12
C PRO A 213 -10.00 7.74 4.01
N LYS A 214 -11.06 6.93 4.01
CA LYS A 214 -11.27 5.81 3.07
C LYS A 214 -11.11 6.24 1.61
N GLU A 215 -11.59 7.42 1.25
CA GLU A 215 -11.52 7.97 -0.10
C GLU A 215 -10.09 8.27 -0.54
N VAL A 216 -9.25 8.80 0.37
CA VAL A 216 -7.83 9.02 0.10
C VAL A 216 -7.10 7.69 -0.03
N LEU A 217 -7.42 6.71 0.84
CA LEU A 217 -6.87 5.36 0.76
C LEU A 217 -7.27 4.65 -0.53
N ARG A 218 -8.51 4.83 -1.01
CA ARG A 218 -8.97 4.31 -2.30
C ARG A 218 -8.08 4.81 -3.43
N SER A 219 -7.87 6.13 -3.52
CA SER A 219 -7.02 6.73 -4.55
C SER A 219 -5.58 6.21 -4.46
N LEU A 220 -5.01 6.17 -3.25
CA LEU A 220 -3.65 5.67 -3.03
C LEU A 220 -3.53 4.19 -3.43
N ARG A 221 -4.45 3.33 -3.00
CA ARG A 221 -4.45 1.90 -3.35
C ARG A 221 -4.60 1.68 -4.85
N GLN A 222 -5.49 2.42 -5.52
CA GLN A 222 -5.67 2.31 -6.98
C GLN A 222 -4.38 2.56 -7.74
N ILE A 223 -3.61 3.56 -7.30
CA ILE A 223 -2.30 3.91 -7.87
C ILE A 223 -1.28 2.83 -7.52
N VAL A 224 -1.02 2.60 -6.23
CA VAL A 224 0.09 1.76 -5.78
C VAL A 224 -0.10 0.31 -6.20
N THR A 225 -1.33 -0.21 -6.20
CA THR A 225 -1.62 -1.60 -6.60
C THR A 225 -1.86 -1.76 -8.10
N HIS A 226 -1.49 -0.77 -8.94
CA HIS A 226 -1.61 -0.90 -10.40
C HIS A 226 -0.96 -2.21 -10.89
N GLY A 227 -1.65 -2.93 -11.78
CA GLY A 227 -1.20 -4.23 -12.29
C GLY A 227 -1.64 -5.45 -11.46
N MET A 228 -2.06 -5.28 -10.20
CA MET A 228 -2.58 -6.40 -9.39
C MET A 228 -4.00 -6.83 -9.77
N LYS A 229 -4.35 -8.10 -9.60
CA LYS A 229 -5.73 -8.58 -9.85
C LYS A 229 -6.73 -8.10 -8.80
N VAL A 230 -6.30 -7.99 -7.54
CA VAL A 230 -7.16 -7.69 -6.38
C VAL A 230 -6.62 -6.48 -5.62
N SER A 231 -7.53 -5.63 -5.15
CA SER A 231 -7.29 -4.55 -4.20
C SER A 231 -8.49 -4.42 -3.25
N ILE A 232 -8.42 -3.53 -2.26
CA ILE A 232 -9.54 -3.28 -1.33
C ILE A 232 -9.93 -1.80 -1.27
N ASP A 233 -11.19 -1.54 -0.94
CA ASP A 233 -11.75 -0.23 -0.69
C ASP A 233 -12.46 -0.21 0.66
N GLY A 234 -11.71 0.22 1.68
CA GLY A 234 -12.11 0.27 3.09
C GLY A 234 -11.28 1.28 3.88
N GLU A 235 -11.50 1.34 5.18
CA GLU A 235 -10.68 2.14 6.10
C GLU A 235 -9.25 1.57 6.23
N SER A 236 -8.41 2.24 7.02
CA SER A 236 -7.07 1.76 7.36
C SER A 236 -7.14 0.57 8.34
N ARG A 237 -6.00 -0.05 8.64
CA ARG A 237 -5.88 -1.23 9.51
C ARG A 237 -6.64 -2.46 9.00
N ILE A 238 -6.74 -2.57 7.68
CA ILE A 238 -7.20 -3.77 6.98
C ILE A 238 -6.08 -4.14 6.02
N ALA A 239 -5.42 -5.27 6.25
CA ALA A 239 -4.34 -5.74 5.41
C ALA A 239 -4.88 -6.64 4.29
N LEU A 240 -4.19 -6.63 3.15
CA LEU A 240 -4.43 -7.51 2.01
C LEU A 240 -3.15 -8.31 1.77
N PHE A 241 -3.30 -9.62 1.58
CA PHE A 241 -2.22 -10.54 1.19
C PHE A 241 -2.66 -11.28 -0.06
N ALA A 242 -1.99 -11.05 -1.19
CA ALA A 242 -2.35 -11.66 -2.47
C ALA A 242 -1.38 -12.79 -2.84
N TYR A 243 -1.85 -13.73 -3.68
CA TYR A 243 -1.07 -14.88 -4.13
C TYR A 243 -1.22 -15.11 -5.64
N ASP A 244 -0.24 -15.77 -6.23
CA ASP A 244 -0.14 -16.05 -7.67
C ASP A 244 -1.16 -17.06 -8.23
N ASN A 245 -1.98 -17.68 -7.38
CA ASN A 245 -2.99 -18.68 -7.75
C ASN A 245 -4.43 -18.15 -7.59
N ASP A 246 -4.63 -16.85 -7.77
CA ASP A 246 -5.92 -16.16 -7.64
C ASP A 246 -6.57 -16.24 -6.25
N THR A 247 -5.79 -16.62 -5.23
CA THR A 247 -6.23 -16.54 -3.83
C THR A 247 -5.69 -15.30 -3.14
N PHE A 248 -6.38 -14.86 -2.11
CA PHE A 248 -5.94 -13.75 -1.25
C PHE A 248 -6.56 -13.87 0.14
N VAL A 249 -5.93 -13.19 1.10
CA VAL A 249 -6.40 -13.06 2.48
C VAL A 249 -6.59 -11.57 2.77
N ILE A 250 -7.71 -11.23 3.40
CA ILE A 250 -7.93 -9.91 4.00
C ILE A 250 -8.01 -10.08 5.51
N GLU A 251 -7.32 -9.23 6.25
CA GLU A 251 -7.27 -9.27 7.70
C GLU A 251 -7.64 -7.91 8.28
N SER A 252 -8.68 -7.88 9.12
CA SER A 252 -9.06 -6.70 9.89
C SER A 252 -8.27 -6.68 11.19
N PHE A 253 -7.58 -5.57 11.45
CA PHE A 253 -6.95 -5.29 12.75
C PHE A 253 -7.76 -4.27 13.56
N LEU A 254 -8.99 -3.97 13.12
CA LEU A 254 -9.89 -3.06 13.79
C LEU A 254 -10.53 -3.73 15.01
N PRO A 255 -10.80 -2.97 16.09
CA PRO A 255 -11.48 -3.49 17.28
C PRO A 255 -13.01 -3.57 17.11
N TYR A 256 -13.51 -3.38 15.89
CA TYR A 256 -14.93 -3.41 15.54
C TYR A 256 -15.15 -4.06 14.17
N ASP A 257 -16.37 -4.53 13.96
CA ASP A 257 -16.79 -5.10 12.69
C ASP A 257 -16.90 -4.02 11.62
N THR A 258 -16.54 -4.37 10.39
CA THR A 258 -16.59 -3.45 9.26
C THR A 258 -17.01 -4.17 7.97
N SER A 259 -17.18 -3.41 6.89
CA SER A 259 -17.38 -3.94 5.55
C SER A 259 -16.38 -3.29 4.60
N VAL A 260 -15.69 -4.11 3.83
CA VAL A 260 -14.73 -3.69 2.82
C VAL A 260 -15.21 -4.13 1.46
N ASP A 261 -15.07 -3.26 0.45
CA ASP A 261 -15.30 -3.69 -0.93
C ASP A 261 -14.00 -4.29 -1.45
N VAL A 262 -14.02 -5.57 -1.79
CA VAL A 262 -12.94 -6.19 -2.56
C VAL A 262 -13.13 -5.81 -4.02
N VAL A 263 -12.10 -5.24 -4.62
CA VAL A 263 -12.10 -4.79 -6.01
C VAL A 263 -11.26 -5.77 -6.83
N VAL A 264 -11.92 -6.50 -7.72
CA VAL A 264 -11.28 -7.45 -8.65
C VAL A 264 -11.22 -6.82 -10.03
N ARG A 265 -10.03 -6.78 -10.66
CA ARG A 265 -9.83 -6.29 -12.04
C ARG A 265 -10.22 -7.33 -13.08
N GLN A 266 -11.46 -7.77 -13.00
CA GLN A 266 -12.11 -8.72 -13.89
C GLN A 266 -13.62 -8.45 -13.86
N GLU A 267 -14.26 -8.46 -15.02
CA GLU A 267 -15.73 -8.37 -15.11
C GLU A 267 -16.39 -9.66 -14.62
N ASN A 268 -17.53 -9.51 -13.94
CA ASN A 268 -18.36 -10.63 -13.46
C ASN A 268 -17.63 -11.60 -12.54
N ALA A 269 -16.61 -11.10 -11.82
CA ALA A 269 -15.89 -11.89 -10.85
C ALA A 269 -16.73 -12.17 -9.61
N SER A 270 -16.46 -13.30 -8.97
CA SER A 270 -17.02 -13.72 -7.70
C SER A 270 -15.90 -14.12 -6.76
N LEU A 271 -16.20 -14.14 -5.46
CA LEU A 271 -15.26 -14.58 -4.43
C LEU A 271 -15.78 -15.85 -3.80
N VAL A 272 -14.98 -16.91 -3.81
CA VAL A 272 -15.26 -18.15 -3.10
C VAL A 272 -14.45 -18.18 -1.82
N GLU A 273 -15.12 -18.23 -0.66
CA GLU A 273 -14.46 -18.29 0.63
C GLU A 273 -13.83 -19.66 0.88
N LEU A 274 -12.52 -19.71 1.13
CA LEU A 274 -11.73 -20.95 1.15
C LEU A 274 -12.11 -21.95 2.26
N ASN A 275 -12.76 -21.47 3.33
CA ASN A 275 -13.13 -22.31 4.48
C ASN A 275 -14.58 -22.82 4.41
N THR A 276 -15.45 -22.12 3.67
CA THR A 276 -16.89 -22.37 3.70
C THR A 276 -17.46 -22.70 2.32
N GLU A 277 -16.68 -22.52 1.26
CA GLU A 277 -17.11 -22.59 -0.15
C GLU A 277 -18.27 -21.63 -0.46
N ARG A 278 -18.47 -20.62 0.39
CA ARG A 278 -19.50 -19.61 0.19
C ARG A 278 -19.09 -18.68 -0.95
N VAL A 279 -19.97 -18.55 -1.93
CA VAL A 279 -19.79 -17.61 -3.05
C VAL A 279 -20.36 -16.23 -2.68
N LEU A 280 -19.53 -15.20 -2.80
CA LEU A 280 -19.92 -13.80 -2.72
C LEU A 280 -19.89 -13.19 -4.11
N ARG A 281 -20.95 -12.46 -4.46
CA ARG A 281 -21.09 -11.78 -5.75
C ARG A 281 -21.13 -10.28 -5.55
N GLY A 282 -20.60 -9.57 -6.52
CA GLY A 282 -20.50 -8.13 -6.51
C GLY A 282 -21.25 -7.46 -7.65
N HIS A 283 -21.02 -6.16 -7.76
CA HIS A 283 -21.46 -5.35 -8.88
C HIS A 283 -20.28 -5.08 -9.82
N SER A 284 -20.46 -5.41 -11.09
CA SER A 284 -19.47 -5.10 -12.14
C SER A 284 -19.70 -3.68 -12.66
N ALA A 285 -18.63 -2.92 -12.79
CA ALA A 285 -18.61 -1.62 -13.45
C ALA A 285 -17.30 -1.50 -14.24
N ASP A 286 -17.41 -1.13 -15.53
CA ASP A 286 -16.31 -1.16 -16.47
C ASP A 286 -15.59 -2.52 -16.45
N THR A 287 -14.26 -2.52 -16.29
CA THR A 287 -13.41 -3.72 -16.29
C THR A 287 -13.21 -4.35 -14.91
N GLN A 288 -14.04 -3.98 -13.91
CA GLN A 288 -13.84 -4.38 -12.52
C GLN A 288 -15.14 -4.86 -11.86
N THR A 289 -15.00 -5.75 -10.88
CA THR A 289 -16.10 -6.18 -10.01
C THR A 289 -15.81 -5.79 -8.57
N ARG A 290 -16.80 -5.18 -7.92
CA ARG A 290 -16.74 -4.81 -6.49
C ARG A 290 -17.61 -5.75 -5.68
N VAL A 291 -16.99 -6.53 -4.81
CA VAL A 291 -17.66 -7.52 -3.97
C VAL A 291 -17.62 -7.05 -2.51
N PRO A 292 -18.77 -6.73 -1.89
CA PRO A 292 -18.80 -6.31 -0.49
C PRO A 292 -18.52 -7.51 0.41
N VAL A 293 -17.57 -7.33 1.34
CA VAL A 293 -17.17 -8.36 2.30
C VAL A 293 -17.27 -7.82 3.71
N TYR A 294 -18.15 -8.43 4.50
CA TYR A 294 -18.21 -8.21 5.94
C TYR A 294 -17.00 -8.86 6.63
N LEU A 295 -16.36 -8.09 7.50
CA LEU A 295 -15.20 -8.46 8.28
C LEU A 295 -15.47 -8.21 9.77
N PRO A 296 -15.58 -9.28 10.58
CA PRO A 296 -15.58 -9.14 12.03
C PRO A 296 -14.29 -8.50 12.55
N ALA A 297 -14.38 -7.87 13.71
CA ALA A 297 -13.23 -7.30 14.42
C ALA A 297 -12.09 -8.33 14.59
N GLN A 298 -10.85 -7.93 14.30
CA GLN A 298 -9.65 -8.75 14.57
C GLN A 298 -9.70 -10.15 13.93
N THR A 299 -10.28 -10.28 12.74
CA THR A 299 -10.35 -11.55 12.00
C THR A 299 -9.80 -11.44 10.60
N TYR A 300 -9.38 -12.58 10.05
CA TYR A 300 -9.07 -12.72 8.64
C TYR A 300 -10.16 -13.51 7.91
N ARG A 301 -10.30 -13.25 6.61
CA ARG A 301 -11.06 -14.07 5.67
C ARG A 301 -10.23 -14.31 4.43
N ALA A 302 -10.35 -15.51 3.85
CA ALA A 302 -9.55 -15.94 2.71
C ALA A 302 -10.44 -16.36 1.56
N PHE A 303 -10.07 -15.96 0.35
CA PHE A 303 -10.90 -16.10 -0.83
C PHE A 303 -10.09 -16.60 -2.04
N ARG A 304 -10.80 -17.20 -2.99
CA ARG A 304 -10.37 -17.41 -4.37
C ARG A 304 -11.23 -16.53 -5.29
N VAL A 305 -10.61 -15.90 -6.27
CA VAL A 305 -11.33 -15.20 -7.35
C VAL A 305 -11.78 -16.21 -8.40
N GLU A 306 -13.06 -16.16 -8.78
CA GLU A 306 -13.64 -16.91 -9.90
C GLU A 306 -14.34 -15.96 -10.89
#